data_AF-A0A662MAN1-F1
#
_entry.id   AF-A0A662MAN1-F1
#
_cell.length_a   1.000
_cell.length_b   1.000
_cell.length_c   1.000
_cell.angle_alpha   90.00
_cell.angle_beta   90.00
_cell.angle_gamma   90.00
#
_symmetry.space_group_name_H-M   'P 1'
#
loop_
_entity.id
_entity.type
_entity.pdbx_description
1 polymer ?
#
loop_
_entity_poly.entity_id
_entity_poly.type
_entity_poly.pdbx_seq_one_letter_code
_entity_poly.pdbx_strand_id
1 'polypeptide(L)'
;MERSLTELENSSRIARRWIVRMIHEAGSGHPGGSLSAIDILMTLYGRVMRHDPEDPSWEDRDRLVLSKGHAAPALYTTLALNGYFDPEELMTLRKMGSRLQGHPSMSKTPGVDMSTGSLGQGLSIAIGMALGARLDRKDYRIYCIIGDGEIQEGQIWEAAMAASHYKLDNLCAVLDRNQLQIDGPTEKIMSLEPIAPKFEAFGWNVISVNGHDYKELLRAFKDAEETKGRPTLILANTIKGKGVSFMEGSLNFHGKAPNDEQLELALRELGGDA
;
A
#
# COMPACT_ATOMS: atom_id res chain seq x y z
N MET A 1 14.17 -15.01 0.63
CA MET A 1 14.84 -15.22 -0.69
C MET A 1 14.33 -14.14 -1.62
N GLU A 2 15.22 -13.39 -2.28
CA GLU A 2 14.82 -12.29 -3.18
C GLU A 2 14.06 -12.82 -4.40
N ARG A 3 12.85 -12.31 -4.65
CA ARG A 3 12.02 -12.69 -5.80
C ARG A 3 12.53 -12.09 -7.12
N SER A 4 12.72 -12.91 -8.14
CA SER A 4 12.90 -12.45 -9.52
C SER A 4 11.71 -11.61 -9.99
N LEU A 5 11.88 -10.84 -11.07
CA LEU A 5 10.78 -10.02 -11.63
C LEU A 5 9.58 -10.87 -12.02
N THR A 6 9.81 -12.04 -12.62
CA THR A 6 8.74 -12.99 -12.99
C THR A 6 8.03 -13.56 -11.76
N GLU A 7 8.74 -13.80 -10.66
CA GLU A 7 8.11 -14.23 -9.40
C GLU A 7 7.28 -13.10 -8.76
N LEU A 8 7.70 -11.84 -8.88
CA LEU A 8 6.91 -10.69 -8.44
C LEU A 8 5.62 -10.55 -9.26
N GLU A 9 5.71 -10.61 -10.58
CA GLU A 9 4.55 -10.56 -11.48
C GLU A 9 3.54 -11.69 -11.17
N ASN A 10 4.04 -12.91 -10.99
CA ASN A 10 3.20 -14.05 -10.61
C ASN A 10 2.60 -13.90 -9.22
N SER A 11 3.37 -13.43 -8.23
CA SER A 11 2.90 -13.19 -6.87
C SER A 11 1.78 -12.15 -6.86
N SER A 12 1.92 -11.07 -7.63
CA SER A 12 0.89 -10.05 -7.75
C SER A 12 -0.37 -10.56 -8.44
N ARG A 13 -0.25 -11.40 -9.45
CA ARG A 13 -1.40 -12.06 -10.07
C ARG A 13 -2.12 -12.99 -9.08
N ILE A 14 -1.38 -13.78 -8.30
CA ILE A 14 -1.93 -14.60 -7.20
C ILE A 14 -2.61 -13.71 -6.16
N ALA A 15 -1.97 -12.61 -5.76
CA ALA A 15 -2.51 -11.70 -4.76
C ALA A 15 -3.84 -11.08 -5.20
N ARG A 16 -3.94 -10.64 -6.45
CA ARG A 16 -5.19 -10.11 -7.01
C ARG A 16 -6.33 -11.13 -6.97
N ARG A 17 -6.04 -12.43 -7.21
CA ARG A 17 -7.04 -13.50 -7.08
C ARG A 17 -7.53 -13.65 -5.65
N TRP A 18 -6.62 -13.66 -4.68
CA TRP A 18 -6.99 -13.67 -3.26
C TRP A 18 -7.83 -12.48 -2.86
N ILE A 19 -7.50 -11.28 -3.34
CA ILE A 19 -8.27 -10.06 -3.07
C ILE A 19 -9.71 -10.18 -3.55
N VAL A 20 -9.94 -10.57 -4.80
CA VAL A 20 -11.31 -10.66 -5.32
C VAL A 20 -12.10 -11.77 -4.60
N ARG A 21 -11.46 -12.90 -4.27
CA ARG A 21 -12.09 -14.00 -3.50
C ARG A 21 -12.49 -13.57 -2.09
N MET A 22 -11.57 -13.01 -1.31
CA MET A 22 -11.88 -12.65 0.08
C MET A 22 -12.91 -11.52 0.21
N ILE A 23 -12.91 -10.57 -0.74
CA ILE A 23 -13.85 -9.45 -0.73
C ILE A 23 -15.25 -9.94 -1.15
N HIS A 24 -15.32 -10.84 -2.13
CA HIS A 24 -16.55 -11.53 -2.50
C HIS A 24 -17.12 -12.30 -1.30
N GLU A 25 -16.32 -13.17 -0.68
CA GLU A 25 -16.72 -13.98 0.49
C GLU A 25 -17.19 -13.13 1.67
N ALA A 26 -16.52 -12.01 1.93
CA ALA A 26 -16.91 -11.09 2.99
C ALA A 26 -18.19 -10.31 2.67
N GLY A 27 -18.63 -10.28 1.39
CA GLY A 27 -19.68 -9.38 0.89
C GLY A 27 -19.36 -7.90 1.10
N SER A 28 -18.09 -7.56 1.38
CA SER A 28 -17.69 -6.25 1.89
C SER A 28 -16.18 -6.03 1.71
N GLY A 29 -15.77 -4.87 1.18
CA GLY A 29 -14.35 -4.54 1.03
C GLY A 29 -14.08 -3.51 -0.05
N HIS A 30 -12.79 -3.20 -0.28
CA HIS A 30 -12.36 -2.16 -1.21
C HIS A 30 -11.44 -2.75 -2.30
N PRO A 31 -11.98 -3.40 -3.35
CA PRO A 31 -11.17 -4.09 -4.33
C PRO A 31 -10.31 -3.12 -5.16
N GLY A 32 -10.89 -2.02 -5.66
CA GLY A 32 -10.21 -1.11 -6.58
C GLY A 32 -8.89 -0.55 -6.03
N GLY A 33 -8.93 -0.01 -4.82
CA GLY A 33 -7.75 0.53 -4.14
C GLY A 33 -6.80 -0.54 -3.59
N SER A 34 -7.25 -1.78 -3.46
CA SER A 34 -6.39 -2.91 -3.08
C SER A 34 -5.60 -3.42 -4.29
N LEU A 35 -6.28 -3.61 -5.42
CA LEU A 35 -5.68 -4.11 -6.66
C LEU A 35 -4.62 -3.16 -7.25
N SER A 36 -4.79 -1.84 -7.07
CA SER A 36 -3.80 -0.84 -7.52
C SER A 36 -2.49 -0.91 -6.74
N ALA A 37 -2.54 -1.24 -5.46
CA ALA A 37 -1.38 -1.20 -4.56
C ALA A 37 -0.54 -2.48 -4.56
N ILE A 38 -0.99 -3.56 -5.22
CA ILE A 38 -0.37 -4.89 -5.10
C ILE A 38 1.06 -4.92 -5.64
N ASP A 39 1.36 -4.30 -6.79
CA ASP A 39 2.72 -4.37 -7.35
C ASP A 39 3.73 -3.59 -6.47
N ILE A 40 3.29 -2.49 -5.85
CA ILE A 40 4.06 -1.72 -4.86
C ILE A 40 4.38 -2.59 -3.63
N LEU A 41 3.35 -3.23 -3.06
CA LEU A 41 3.49 -4.09 -1.88
C LEU A 41 4.34 -5.33 -2.16
N MET A 42 4.16 -5.98 -3.31
CA MET A 42 4.97 -7.13 -3.71
C MET A 42 6.43 -6.74 -3.95
N THR A 43 6.69 -5.55 -4.50
CA THR A 43 8.06 -5.03 -4.62
C THR A 43 8.69 -4.84 -3.24
N LEU A 44 7.95 -4.21 -2.32
CA LEU A 44 8.42 -3.93 -0.97
C LEU A 44 8.79 -5.22 -0.22
N TYR A 45 7.84 -6.15 -0.04
CA TYR A 45 8.09 -7.39 0.69
C TYR A 45 8.95 -8.40 -0.08
N GLY A 46 8.91 -8.38 -1.41
CA GLY A 46 9.67 -9.35 -2.21
C GLY A 46 11.15 -9.01 -2.38
N ARG A 47 11.52 -7.73 -2.27
CA ARG A 47 12.85 -7.24 -2.67
C ARG A 47 13.45 -6.05 -1.92
N VAL A 48 12.66 -5.26 -1.22
CA VAL A 48 13.15 -3.98 -0.65
C VAL A 48 13.23 -4.04 0.87
N MET A 49 12.17 -4.47 1.53
CA MET A 49 12.07 -4.47 2.98
C MET A 49 12.88 -5.62 3.60
N ARG A 50 13.62 -5.31 4.66
CA ARG A 50 14.15 -6.27 5.61
C ARG A 50 13.01 -6.72 6.52
N HIS A 51 12.58 -7.97 6.44
CA HIS A 51 11.54 -8.49 7.32
C HIS A 51 11.69 -10.00 7.51
N ASP A 52 11.05 -10.52 8.57
CA ASP A 52 11.00 -11.94 8.88
C ASP A 52 9.58 -12.32 9.31
N PRO A 53 8.85 -13.16 8.56
CA PRO A 53 7.53 -13.63 8.95
C PRO A 53 7.54 -14.55 10.18
N GLU A 54 8.66 -15.21 10.48
CA GLU A 54 8.79 -16.09 11.65
C GLU A 54 9.06 -15.28 12.94
N ASP A 55 9.59 -14.06 12.80
CA ASP A 55 9.69 -13.06 13.87
C ASP A 55 9.08 -11.71 13.45
N PRO A 56 7.73 -11.59 13.44
CA PRO A 56 7.05 -10.33 13.11
C PRO A 56 7.38 -9.19 14.09
N SER A 57 7.92 -9.52 15.27
CA SER A 57 8.34 -8.58 16.30
C SER A 57 9.80 -8.13 16.18
N TRP A 58 10.56 -8.64 15.20
CA TRP A 58 11.97 -8.31 15.01
C TRP A 58 12.20 -6.80 15.08
N GLU A 59 12.99 -6.37 16.05
CA GLU A 59 13.15 -4.95 16.38
C GLU A 59 13.72 -4.15 15.19
N ASP A 60 14.69 -4.72 14.45
CA ASP A 60 15.45 -4.03 13.40
C ASP A 60 14.89 -4.20 11.97
N ARG A 61 13.69 -4.77 11.84
CA ARG A 61 13.04 -4.92 10.54
C ARG A 61 12.59 -3.58 9.95
N ASP A 62 12.39 -3.50 8.65
CA ASP A 62 11.72 -2.35 8.06
C ASP A 62 10.23 -2.36 8.42
N ARG A 63 9.65 -1.15 8.50
CA ARG A 63 8.24 -0.97 8.90
C ARG A 63 7.42 -0.46 7.73
N LEU A 64 6.15 -0.89 7.64
CA LEU A 64 5.21 -0.43 6.63
C LEU A 64 3.89 0.03 7.25
N VAL A 65 3.55 1.31 7.02
CA VAL A 65 2.25 1.87 7.36
C VAL A 65 1.39 1.95 6.09
N LEU A 66 0.30 1.18 6.04
CA LEU A 66 -0.72 1.36 5.01
C LEU A 66 -1.69 2.46 5.46
N SER A 67 -1.35 3.72 5.17
CA SER A 67 -2.15 4.89 5.56
C SER A 67 -3.54 4.89 4.91
N LYS A 68 -3.61 4.51 3.63
CA LYS A 68 -4.87 4.20 2.92
C LYS A 68 -5.50 2.88 3.40
N GLY A 69 -5.81 2.81 4.69
CA GLY A 69 -6.16 1.58 5.41
C GLY A 69 -7.37 0.84 4.84
N HIS A 70 -8.24 1.48 4.06
CA HIS A 70 -9.34 0.79 3.38
C HIS A 70 -8.85 -0.29 2.41
N ALA A 71 -7.62 -0.17 1.90
CA ALA A 71 -6.91 -1.18 1.09
C ALA A 71 -6.28 -2.31 1.94
N ALA A 72 -6.78 -2.55 3.16
CA ALA A 72 -6.38 -3.66 4.03
C ALA A 72 -6.29 -5.02 3.31
N PRO A 73 -7.21 -5.38 2.39
CA PRO A 73 -7.10 -6.63 1.63
C PRO A 73 -5.75 -6.79 0.92
N ALA A 74 -5.19 -5.73 0.35
CA ALA A 74 -3.87 -5.80 -0.29
C ALA A 74 -2.73 -6.09 0.70
N LEU A 75 -2.74 -5.44 1.86
CA LEU A 75 -1.73 -5.68 2.90
C LEU A 75 -1.85 -7.09 3.47
N TYR A 76 -3.06 -7.55 3.79
CA TYR A 76 -3.25 -8.89 4.35
C TYR A 76 -2.84 -9.98 3.38
N THR A 77 -3.22 -9.88 2.10
CA THR A 77 -2.73 -10.82 1.09
C THR A 77 -1.22 -10.78 0.97
N THR A 78 -0.61 -9.58 1.04
CA THR A 78 0.84 -9.46 0.99
C THR A 78 1.52 -10.17 2.15
N LEU A 79 1.02 -9.98 3.38
CA LEU A 79 1.54 -10.64 4.57
C LEU A 79 1.36 -12.17 4.49
N ALA A 80 0.18 -12.65 4.11
CA ALA A 80 -0.11 -14.07 3.92
C ALA A 80 0.84 -14.73 2.90
N LEU A 81 1.00 -14.13 1.72
CA LEU A 81 1.90 -14.66 0.68
C LEU A 81 3.39 -14.54 1.03
N ASN A 82 3.72 -13.86 2.12
CA ASN A 82 5.07 -13.80 2.66
C ASN A 82 5.22 -14.61 3.97
N GLY A 83 4.23 -15.43 4.33
CA GLY A 83 4.35 -16.42 5.41
C GLY A 83 3.96 -15.93 6.80
N TYR A 84 3.44 -14.71 6.97
CA TYR A 84 3.06 -14.20 8.29
C TYR A 84 1.87 -14.96 8.93
N PHE A 85 1.04 -15.57 8.10
CA PHE A 85 -0.08 -16.43 8.48
C PHE A 85 -0.58 -17.21 7.25
N ASP A 86 -1.42 -18.22 7.47
CA ASP A 86 -1.96 -19.07 6.41
C ASP A 86 -2.83 -18.23 5.44
N PRO A 87 -2.59 -18.26 4.12
CA PRO A 87 -3.44 -17.61 3.13
C PRO A 87 -4.93 -17.96 3.22
N GLU A 88 -5.31 -19.15 3.70
CA GLU A 88 -6.72 -19.51 3.88
C GLU A 88 -7.43 -18.62 4.92
N GLU A 89 -6.70 -18.03 5.87
CA GLU A 89 -7.27 -17.06 6.81
C GLU A 89 -7.84 -15.82 6.09
N LEU A 90 -7.39 -15.50 4.86
CA LEU A 90 -7.91 -14.38 4.06
C LEU A 90 -9.44 -14.47 3.87
N MET A 91 -9.99 -15.69 3.80
CA MET A 91 -11.44 -15.93 3.67
C MET A 91 -12.24 -15.59 4.94
N THR A 92 -11.56 -15.15 6.00
CA THR A 92 -12.17 -14.65 7.24
C THR A 92 -12.26 -13.13 7.31
N LEU A 93 -11.84 -12.41 6.26
CA LEU A 93 -11.88 -10.94 6.20
C LEU A 93 -13.21 -10.39 6.70
N ARG A 94 -13.15 -9.42 7.63
CA ARG A 94 -14.31 -8.71 8.21
C ARG A 94 -15.31 -9.59 8.99
N LYS A 95 -15.07 -10.89 9.14
CA LYS A 95 -15.91 -11.76 9.97
C LYS A 95 -15.67 -11.49 11.45
N MET A 96 -16.72 -11.66 12.26
CA MET A 96 -16.61 -11.52 13.71
C MET A 96 -15.56 -12.49 14.27
N GLY A 97 -14.66 -12.00 15.12
CA GLY A 97 -13.59 -12.79 15.71
C GLY A 97 -12.35 -12.98 14.82
N SER A 98 -12.41 -12.65 13.52
CA SER A 98 -11.23 -12.71 12.66
C SER A 98 -10.16 -11.69 13.11
N ARG A 99 -8.89 -12.01 12.91
CA ARG A 99 -7.81 -11.02 13.02
C ARG A 99 -7.83 -10.01 11.87
N LEU A 100 -8.34 -10.41 10.70
CA LEU A 100 -8.36 -9.61 9.48
C LEU A 100 -9.54 -8.64 9.47
N GLN A 101 -9.36 -7.52 10.16
CA GLN A 101 -10.36 -6.45 10.29
C GLN A 101 -10.56 -5.65 9.00
N GLY A 102 -11.67 -4.92 8.89
CA GLY A 102 -11.98 -4.13 7.68
C GLY A 102 -10.99 -3.00 7.35
N HIS A 103 -10.21 -2.59 8.33
CA HIS A 103 -9.01 -1.76 8.22
C HIS A 103 -7.89 -2.41 9.07
N PRO A 104 -6.59 -2.17 8.77
CA PRO A 104 -5.48 -2.77 9.50
C PRO A 104 -5.58 -2.58 11.01
N SER A 105 -5.25 -3.62 11.77
CA SER A 105 -5.21 -3.59 13.23
C SER A 105 -3.91 -4.21 13.73
N MET A 106 -3.01 -3.39 14.26
CA MET A 106 -1.69 -3.83 14.72
C MET A 106 -1.74 -4.77 15.93
N SER A 107 -2.83 -4.71 16.72
CA SER A 107 -3.01 -5.56 17.90
C SER A 107 -3.57 -6.94 17.56
N LYS A 108 -4.02 -7.17 16.32
CA LYS A 108 -4.66 -8.43 15.90
C LYS A 108 -3.86 -9.19 14.84
N THR A 109 -3.28 -8.49 13.87
CA THR A 109 -2.67 -9.13 12.69
C THR A 109 -1.15 -9.02 12.74
N PRO A 110 -0.42 -10.14 12.83
CA PRO A 110 1.04 -10.14 12.73
C PRO A 110 1.53 -9.46 11.44
N GLY A 111 2.60 -8.66 11.55
CA GLY A 111 3.16 -7.89 10.43
C GLY A 111 2.43 -6.58 10.12
N VAL A 112 1.29 -6.29 10.75
CA VAL A 112 0.66 -4.96 10.66
C VAL A 112 1.31 -4.02 11.66
N ASP A 113 2.05 -3.03 11.16
CA ASP A 113 2.79 -2.09 12.01
C ASP A 113 1.95 -1.02 12.69
N MET A 114 0.76 -0.73 12.14
CA MET A 114 -0.10 0.31 12.68
C MET A 114 -1.57 0.05 12.36
N SER A 115 -2.44 0.39 13.32
CA SER A 115 -3.88 0.47 13.08
C SER A 115 -4.19 1.73 12.28
N THR A 116 -4.78 1.58 11.09
CA THR A 116 -5.13 2.69 10.21
C THR A 116 -6.59 2.61 9.77
N GLY A 117 -7.07 3.60 9.02
CA GLY A 117 -8.43 3.65 8.49
C GLY A 117 -8.97 5.07 8.41
N SER A 118 -8.66 5.89 9.41
CA SER A 118 -8.80 7.35 9.29
C SER A 118 -7.69 7.86 8.37
N LEU A 119 -8.08 8.39 7.21
CA LEU A 119 -7.15 8.93 6.22
C LEU A 119 -6.32 10.07 6.83
N GLY A 120 -5.10 10.25 6.32
CA GLY A 120 -4.17 11.29 6.75
C GLY A 120 -3.31 10.92 7.95
N GLN A 121 -3.76 10.00 8.80
CA GLN A 121 -3.07 9.67 10.05
C GLN A 121 -1.78 8.86 9.86
N GLY A 122 -1.76 7.94 8.89
CA GLY A 122 -0.67 6.98 8.75
C GLY A 122 0.68 7.64 8.44
N LEU A 123 0.72 8.70 7.64
CA LEU A 123 1.97 9.42 7.37
C LEU A 123 2.54 10.11 8.61
N SER A 124 1.70 10.74 9.44
CA SER A 124 2.13 11.32 10.71
C SER A 124 2.70 10.25 11.65
N ILE A 125 2.09 9.07 11.68
CA ILE A 125 2.56 7.96 12.51
C ILE A 125 3.89 7.40 11.97
N ALA A 126 4.03 7.24 10.65
CA ALA A 126 5.26 6.82 10.01
C ALA A 126 6.44 7.77 10.32
N ILE A 127 6.19 9.07 10.43
CA ILE A 127 7.17 10.07 10.89
C ILE A 127 7.61 9.79 12.33
N GLY A 128 6.67 9.47 13.23
CA GLY A 128 6.98 9.07 14.60
C GLY A 128 7.88 7.83 14.65
N MET A 129 7.59 6.82 13.84
CA MET A 129 8.43 5.62 13.72
C MET A 129 9.84 5.94 13.20
N ALA A 130 9.94 6.80 12.19
CA ALA A 130 11.21 7.22 11.60
C ALA A 130 12.07 8.05 12.58
N LEU A 131 11.43 8.93 13.37
CA LEU A 131 12.08 9.67 14.44
C LEU A 131 12.58 8.75 15.55
N GLY A 132 11.78 7.77 15.97
CA GLY A 132 12.16 6.77 16.96
C GLY A 132 13.39 5.98 16.53
N ALA A 133 13.37 5.43 15.31
CA ALA A 133 14.51 4.70 14.73
C ALA A 133 15.81 5.52 14.80
N ARG A 134 15.73 6.82 14.46
CA ARG A 134 16.89 7.70 14.49
C ARG A 134 17.39 7.99 15.90
N LEU A 135 16.49 8.21 16.86
CA LEU A 135 16.85 8.42 18.27
C LEU A 135 17.56 7.20 18.84
N ASP A 136 17.10 6.01 18.47
CA ASP A 136 17.66 4.72 18.89
C ASP A 136 18.87 4.27 18.05
N ARG A 137 19.31 5.10 17.08
CA ARG A 137 20.41 4.83 16.15
C ARG A 137 20.24 3.53 15.36
N LYS A 138 19.00 3.21 15.03
CA LYS A 138 18.63 2.09 14.16
C LYS A 138 18.66 2.52 12.70
N ASP A 139 19.00 1.59 11.83
CA ASP A 139 19.19 1.84 10.40
C ASP A 139 17.99 1.38 9.54
N TYR A 140 16.94 0.84 10.15
CA TYR A 140 15.76 0.37 9.44
C TYR A 140 14.96 1.53 8.84
N ARG A 141 14.26 1.21 7.75
CA ARG A 141 13.49 2.16 6.95
C ARG A 141 12.00 2.03 7.23
N ILE A 142 11.31 3.14 7.04
CA ILE A 142 9.86 3.24 7.22
C ILE A 142 9.26 3.55 5.86
N TYR A 143 8.33 2.70 5.44
CA TYR A 143 7.55 2.85 4.22
C TYR A 143 6.12 3.25 4.58
N CYS A 144 5.54 4.20 3.85
CA CYS A 144 4.17 4.62 4.06
C CYS A 144 3.42 4.68 2.74
N ILE A 145 2.38 3.85 2.56
CA ILE A 145 1.55 3.88 1.36
C ILE A 145 0.34 4.77 1.64
N ILE A 146 0.22 5.84 0.86
CA ILE A 146 -0.86 6.84 0.93
C ILE A 146 -1.69 6.82 -0.36
N GLY A 147 -2.97 7.19 -0.27
CA GLY A 147 -3.85 7.37 -1.43
C GLY A 147 -3.82 8.80 -1.97
N ASP A 148 -4.17 8.99 -3.23
CA ASP A 148 -4.32 10.35 -3.81
C ASP A 148 -5.51 11.12 -3.24
N GLY A 149 -6.69 10.50 -3.07
CA GLY A 149 -7.77 11.14 -2.31
C GLY A 149 -7.38 11.47 -0.86
N GLU A 150 -6.48 10.70 -0.26
CA GLU A 150 -6.01 10.90 1.13
C GLU A 150 -5.14 12.15 1.28
N ILE A 151 -4.40 12.58 0.25
CA ILE A 151 -3.57 13.81 0.34
C ILE A 151 -4.38 15.12 0.34
N GLN A 152 -5.72 15.02 0.30
CA GLN A 152 -6.61 16.15 0.58
C GLN A 152 -6.67 16.48 2.08
N GLU A 153 -6.33 15.53 2.95
CA GLU A 153 -6.29 15.76 4.38
C GLU A 153 -5.16 16.72 4.75
N GLY A 154 -5.48 17.76 5.53
CA GLY A 154 -4.51 18.76 6.00
C GLY A 154 -3.33 18.13 6.75
N GLN A 155 -3.61 17.04 7.47
CA GLN A 155 -2.64 16.28 8.24
C GLN A 155 -1.47 15.73 7.38
N ILE A 156 -1.69 15.42 6.10
CA ILE A 156 -0.62 15.00 5.19
C ILE A 156 0.41 16.12 4.99
N TRP A 157 -0.03 17.37 4.92
CA TRP A 157 0.83 18.52 4.68
C TRP A 157 1.59 18.93 5.94
N GLU A 158 0.96 18.82 7.11
CA GLU A 158 1.65 18.95 8.40
C GLU A 158 2.76 17.90 8.54
N ALA A 159 2.45 16.65 8.19
CA ALA A 159 3.40 15.54 8.17
C ALA A 159 4.53 15.81 7.16
N ALA A 160 4.22 16.25 5.93
CA ALA A 160 5.22 16.57 4.92
C ALA A 160 6.20 17.65 5.41
N MET A 161 5.69 18.68 6.08
CA MET A 161 6.50 19.74 6.68
C MET A 161 7.45 19.19 7.75
N ALA A 162 6.91 18.39 8.68
CA ALA A 162 7.68 17.81 9.76
C ALA A 162 8.79 16.87 9.26
N ALA A 163 8.49 15.97 8.32
CA ALA A 163 9.46 15.01 7.80
C ALA A 163 10.69 15.68 7.16
N SER A 164 10.45 16.78 6.43
CA SER A 164 11.50 17.59 5.81
C SER A 164 12.30 18.38 6.85
N HIS A 165 11.62 19.08 7.78
CA HIS A 165 12.27 19.80 8.88
C HIS A 165 13.22 18.90 9.67
N TYR A 166 12.76 17.68 9.97
CA TYR A 166 13.54 16.69 10.68
C TYR A 166 14.48 15.87 9.78
N LYS A 167 14.60 16.13 8.47
CA LYS A 167 15.54 15.43 7.57
C LYS A 167 15.42 13.90 7.60
N LEU A 168 14.19 13.38 7.55
CA LEU A 168 13.91 11.94 7.70
C LEU A 168 14.18 11.17 6.40
N ASP A 169 15.45 10.91 6.10
CA ASP A 169 15.87 10.11 4.92
C ASP A 169 15.67 8.59 5.07
N ASN A 170 15.30 8.13 6.26
CA ASN A 170 14.80 6.78 6.52
C ASN A 170 13.29 6.62 6.26
N LEU A 171 12.59 7.69 5.84
CA LEU A 171 11.18 7.66 5.45
C LEU A 171 11.01 7.68 3.93
N CYS A 172 10.28 6.70 3.40
CA CYS A 172 9.84 6.66 2.01
C CYS A 172 8.32 6.53 1.94
N ALA A 173 7.65 7.58 1.48
CA ALA A 173 6.21 7.52 1.18
C ALA A 173 6.00 7.08 -0.27
N VAL A 174 4.93 6.32 -0.52
CA VAL A 174 4.50 5.92 -1.87
C VAL A 174 3.06 6.39 -2.06
N LEU A 175 2.85 7.28 -3.02
CA LEU A 175 1.51 7.72 -3.42
C LEU A 175 0.96 6.78 -4.47
N ASP A 176 -0.11 6.05 -4.13
CA ASP A 176 -0.93 5.30 -5.09
C ASP A 176 -1.80 6.29 -5.87
N ARG A 177 -1.27 6.77 -7.01
CA ARG A 177 -1.87 7.80 -7.85
C ARG A 177 -2.72 7.15 -8.94
N ASN A 178 -3.96 6.80 -8.57
CA ASN A 178 -4.91 6.11 -9.46
C ASN A 178 -6.04 7.00 -10.01
N GLN A 179 -6.04 8.29 -9.65
CA GLN A 179 -6.92 9.35 -10.16
C GLN A 179 -8.39 9.27 -9.74
N LEU A 180 -8.73 8.44 -8.75
CA LEU A 180 -10.13 8.21 -8.36
C LEU A 180 -10.29 8.16 -6.84
N GLN A 181 -11.28 8.90 -6.33
CA GLN A 181 -11.77 8.79 -4.94
C GLN A 181 -13.20 8.21 -4.91
N ILE A 182 -13.93 8.35 -3.80
CA ILE A 182 -15.29 7.80 -3.62
C ILE A 182 -16.25 8.38 -4.67
N ASP A 183 -16.34 9.72 -4.71
CA ASP A 183 -17.37 10.42 -5.48
C ASP A 183 -16.98 10.69 -6.95
N GLY A 184 -15.77 10.34 -7.37
CA GLY A 184 -15.33 10.61 -8.73
C GLY A 184 -13.83 10.71 -8.94
N PRO A 185 -13.41 11.17 -10.13
CA PRO A 185 -12.04 11.55 -10.40
C PRO A 185 -11.55 12.66 -9.47
N THR A 186 -10.33 12.53 -8.96
CA THR A 186 -9.74 13.50 -8.01
C THR A 186 -9.82 14.94 -8.53
N GLU A 187 -9.56 15.14 -9.82
CA GLU A 187 -9.52 16.43 -10.52
C GLU A 187 -10.90 17.09 -10.61
N LYS A 188 -11.98 16.30 -10.53
CA LYS A 188 -13.36 16.79 -10.57
C LYS A 188 -13.92 17.05 -9.17
N ILE A 189 -13.47 16.30 -8.16
CA ILE A 189 -13.95 16.45 -6.80
C ILE A 189 -13.15 17.50 -6.03
N MET A 190 -11.83 17.34 -5.96
CA MET A 190 -10.91 18.29 -5.33
C MET A 190 -9.51 18.10 -5.91
N SER A 191 -9.16 18.97 -6.87
CA SER A 191 -7.97 18.79 -7.70
C SER A 191 -6.66 18.78 -6.91
N LEU A 192 -5.83 17.79 -7.22
CA LEU A 192 -4.57 17.53 -6.52
C LEU A 192 -3.35 18.09 -7.24
N GLU A 193 -3.45 18.32 -8.54
CA GLU A 193 -2.30 18.77 -9.33
C GLU A 193 -1.91 20.23 -9.01
N PRO A 194 -0.63 20.59 -9.16
CA PRO A 194 0.50 19.71 -9.46
C PRO A 194 1.03 19.01 -8.19
N ILE A 195 1.03 17.67 -8.13
CA ILE A 195 1.39 16.92 -6.90
C ILE A 195 2.88 16.99 -6.59
N ALA A 196 3.74 16.68 -7.56
CA ALA A 196 5.20 16.66 -7.35
C ALA A 196 5.73 18.02 -6.88
N PRO A 197 5.40 19.16 -7.54
CA PRO A 197 5.80 20.49 -7.06
C PRO A 197 5.33 20.83 -5.65
N LYS A 198 4.17 20.33 -5.21
CA LYS A 198 3.72 20.51 -3.81
C LYS A 198 4.70 19.82 -2.86
N PHE A 199 4.96 18.53 -3.03
CA PHE A 199 5.90 17.82 -2.16
C PHE A 199 7.34 18.35 -2.23
N GLU A 200 7.81 18.73 -3.42
CA GLU A 200 9.11 19.39 -3.61
C GLU A 200 9.19 20.70 -2.83
N ALA A 201 8.12 21.52 -2.82
CA ALA A 201 8.05 22.74 -2.03
C ALA A 201 8.07 22.48 -0.52
N PHE A 202 7.58 21.32 -0.07
CA PHE A 202 7.74 20.85 1.31
C PHE A 202 9.14 20.25 1.58
N GLY A 203 10.04 20.20 0.59
CA GLY A 203 11.43 19.76 0.72
C GLY A 203 11.65 18.25 0.53
N TRP A 204 10.69 17.55 -0.07
CA TRP A 204 10.82 16.12 -0.35
C TRP A 204 11.58 15.88 -1.65
N ASN A 205 12.28 14.74 -1.72
CA ASN A 205 12.67 14.15 -2.99
C ASN A 205 11.44 13.51 -3.64
N VAL A 206 11.16 13.76 -4.91
CA VAL A 206 9.99 13.17 -5.59
C VAL A 206 10.45 12.37 -6.80
N ILE A 207 10.00 11.11 -6.88
CA ILE A 207 10.32 10.19 -7.98
C ILE A 207 9.01 9.71 -8.58
N SER A 208 8.73 10.06 -9.84
CA SER A 208 7.55 9.60 -10.56
C SER A 208 7.84 8.32 -11.34
N VAL A 209 6.98 7.33 -11.23
CA VAL A 209 7.11 6.02 -11.89
C VAL A 209 5.77 5.50 -12.38
N ASN A 210 5.82 4.52 -13.30
CA ASN A 210 4.72 3.60 -13.50
C ASN A 210 4.61 2.64 -12.30
N GLY A 211 3.52 2.73 -11.54
CA GLY A 211 3.27 1.92 -10.34
C GLY A 211 3.02 0.43 -10.62
N HIS A 212 3.00 0.02 -11.88
CA HIS A 212 2.88 -1.38 -12.32
C HIS A 212 4.13 -1.89 -13.03
N ASP A 213 5.21 -1.11 -13.09
CA ASP A 213 6.51 -1.54 -13.62
C ASP A 213 7.48 -1.84 -12.46
N TYR A 214 7.79 -3.12 -12.27
CA TYR A 214 8.69 -3.56 -11.20
C TYR A 214 10.11 -3.01 -11.32
N LYS A 215 10.62 -2.77 -12.53
CA LYS A 215 11.97 -2.22 -12.71
C LYS A 215 12.00 -0.76 -12.30
N GLU A 216 10.98 0.00 -12.67
CA GLU A 216 10.86 1.40 -12.23
C GLU A 216 10.66 1.51 -10.72
N LEU A 217 9.81 0.67 -10.13
CA LEU A 217 9.60 0.62 -8.67
C LEU A 217 10.91 0.29 -7.93
N LEU A 218 11.62 -0.77 -8.35
CA LEU A 218 12.89 -1.16 -7.72
C LEU A 218 13.95 -0.05 -7.82
N ARG A 219 14.05 0.60 -8.98
CA ARG A 219 14.94 1.77 -9.14
C ARG A 219 14.54 2.90 -8.20
N ALA A 220 13.25 3.25 -8.13
CA ALA A 220 12.78 4.33 -7.27
C ALA A 220 13.00 4.05 -5.79
N PHE A 221 12.80 2.81 -5.32
CA PHE A 221 13.09 2.43 -3.94
C PHE A 221 14.58 2.50 -3.63
N LYS A 222 15.43 2.08 -4.56
CA LYS A 222 16.89 2.22 -4.42
C LYS A 222 17.32 3.69 -4.37
N ASP A 223 16.82 4.52 -5.29
CA ASP A 223 17.10 5.96 -5.30
C ASP A 223 16.61 6.65 -4.01
N ALA A 224 15.47 6.20 -3.46
CA ALA A 224 14.95 6.67 -2.18
C ALA A 224 15.83 6.27 -0.98
N GLU A 225 16.45 5.08 -1.03
CA GLU A 225 17.42 4.62 -0.03
C GLU A 225 18.73 5.41 -0.09
N GLU A 226 19.23 5.70 -1.30
CA GLU A 226 20.46 6.46 -1.53
C GLU A 226 20.29 7.97 -1.23
N THR A 227 19.06 8.49 -1.32
CA THR A 227 18.76 9.89 -0.97
C THR A 227 18.93 10.13 0.52
N LYS A 228 19.84 11.05 0.89
CA LYS A 228 20.13 11.42 2.29
C LYS A 228 19.70 12.85 2.62
N GLY A 229 19.43 13.09 3.90
CA GLY A 229 19.10 14.41 4.45
C GLY A 229 17.69 14.92 4.16
N ARG A 230 16.84 14.15 3.46
CA ARG A 230 15.43 14.48 3.17
C ARG A 230 14.60 13.22 2.93
N PRO A 231 13.29 13.22 3.24
CA PRO A 231 12.39 12.12 2.90
C PRO A 231 12.14 12.02 1.39
N THR A 232 11.71 10.84 0.93
CA THR A 232 11.36 10.59 -0.48
C THR A 232 9.89 10.24 -0.64
N LEU A 233 9.23 10.84 -1.63
CA LEU A 233 7.93 10.44 -2.16
C LEU A 233 8.13 9.74 -3.49
N ILE A 234 7.68 8.50 -3.60
CA ILE A 234 7.50 7.82 -4.87
C ILE A 234 6.06 8.07 -5.33
N LEU A 235 5.91 8.87 -6.39
CA LEU A 235 4.64 9.11 -7.07
C LEU A 235 4.38 7.96 -8.05
N ALA A 236 3.69 6.92 -7.57
CA ALA A 236 3.41 5.72 -8.35
C ALA A 236 2.09 5.89 -9.12
N ASN A 237 2.18 6.10 -10.42
CA ASN A 237 1.01 6.23 -11.30
C ASN A 237 0.42 4.83 -11.54
N THR A 238 -0.79 4.61 -11.03
CA THR A 238 -1.44 3.29 -10.99
C THR A 238 -2.81 3.33 -11.66
N ILE A 239 -3.41 2.16 -11.85
CA ILE A 239 -4.78 1.98 -12.32
C ILE A 239 -5.59 1.38 -11.16
N LYS A 240 -6.63 2.10 -10.72
CA LYS A 240 -7.57 1.58 -9.72
C LYS A 240 -8.24 0.34 -10.28
N GLY A 241 -8.23 -0.78 -9.55
CA GLY A 241 -8.78 -2.04 -10.04
C GLY A 241 -7.86 -2.84 -10.95
N LYS A 242 -6.55 -2.53 -10.99
CA LYS A 242 -5.58 -3.15 -11.90
C LYS A 242 -5.72 -4.67 -12.01
N GLY A 243 -5.78 -5.16 -13.25
CA GLY A 243 -5.78 -6.58 -13.61
C GLY A 243 -7.17 -7.19 -13.78
N VAL A 244 -8.24 -6.45 -13.51
CA VAL A 244 -9.63 -6.89 -13.71
C VAL A 244 -10.36 -5.85 -14.56
N SER A 245 -10.72 -6.21 -15.79
CA SER A 245 -11.15 -5.29 -16.86
C SER A 245 -12.32 -4.38 -16.46
N PHE A 246 -13.33 -4.94 -15.78
CA PHE A 246 -14.52 -4.20 -15.35
C PHE A 246 -14.32 -3.40 -14.04
N MET A 247 -13.19 -3.62 -13.34
CA MET A 247 -12.80 -2.84 -12.18
C MET A 247 -11.79 -1.73 -12.53
N GLU A 248 -10.99 -1.90 -13.60
CA GLU A 248 -10.02 -0.91 -14.04
C GLU A 248 -10.68 0.45 -14.34
N GLY A 249 -10.28 1.48 -13.59
CA GLY A 249 -10.84 2.84 -13.74
C GLY A 249 -12.29 3.00 -13.27
N SER A 250 -12.86 2.01 -12.59
CA SER A 250 -14.27 2.01 -12.18
C SER A 250 -14.47 2.60 -10.78
N LEU A 251 -15.34 3.61 -10.68
CA LEU A 251 -15.77 4.18 -9.39
C LEU A 251 -16.54 3.18 -8.53
N ASN A 252 -17.35 2.33 -9.17
CA ASN A 252 -18.23 1.37 -8.50
C ASN A 252 -17.45 0.41 -7.60
N PHE A 253 -16.20 0.11 -7.95
CA PHE A 253 -15.36 -0.84 -7.22
C PHE A 253 -14.41 -0.17 -6.23
N HIS A 254 -14.66 1.08 -5.84
CA HIS A 254 -13.94 1.68 -4.72
C HIS A 254 -14.22 0.91 -3.41
N GLY A 255 -15.49 0.60 -3.11
CA GLY A 255 -15.92 -0.06 -1.86
C GLY A 255 -17.00 -1.13 -2.02
N LYS A 256 -17.25 -1.60 -3.25
CA LYS A 256 -18.25 -2.63 -3.55
C LYS A 256 -17.58 -3.98 -3.76
N ALA A 257 -18.11 -5.03 -3.12
CA ALA A 257 -17.71 -6.40 -3.39
C ALA A 257 -18.23 -6.88 -4.76
N PRO A 258 -17.44 -7.66 -5.52
CA PRO A 258 -17.96 -8.30 -6.74
C PRO A 258 -19.04 -9.32 -6.38
N ASN A 259 -20.00 -9.54 -7.29
CA ASN A 259 -20.95 -10.65 -7.21
C ASN A 259 -20.35 -11.95 -7.81
N ASP A 260 -21.11 -13.04 -7.84
CA ASP A 260 -20.64 -14.35 -8.32
C ASP A 260 -20.14 -14.30 -9.78
N GLU A 261 -20.91 -13.70 -10.69
CA GLU A 261 -20.53 -13.57 -12.11
C GLU A 261 -19.26 -12.72 -12.29
N GLN A 262 -19.15 -11.62 -11.52
CA GLN A 262 -17.98 -10.75 -11.53
C GLN A 262 -16.75 -11.44 -10.94
N LEU A 263 -16.91 -12.26 -9.90
CA LEU A 263 -15.83 -13.05 -9.33
C LEU A 263 -15.31 -14.06 -10.37
N GLU A 264 -16.20 -14.81 -11.01
CA GLU A 264 -15.83 -15.79 -12.03
C GLU A 264 -15.03 -15.14 -13.17
N LEU A 265 -15.53 -14.00 -13.68
CA LEU A 265 -14.84 -13.24 -14.73
C LEU A 265 -13.48 -12.74 -14.27
N ALA A 266 -13.39 -12.15 -13.06
CA ALA A 266 -12.14 -11.65 -12.52
C ALA A 266 -11.10 -12.77 -12.34
N LEU A 267 -11.50 -13.95 -11.85
CA LEU A 267 -10.59 -15.08 -11.68
C LEU A 267 -10.06 -15.59 -13.02
N ARG A 268 -10.93 -15.67 -14.04
CA ARG A 268 -10.55 -16.05 -15.40
C ARG A 268 -9.52 -15.09 -16.00
N GLU A 269 -9.75 -13.78 -15.88
CA GLU A 269 -8.82 -12.74 -16.37
C GLU A 269 -7.46 -12.79 -15.66
N LEU A 270 -7.46 -13.13 -14.37
CA LEU A 270 -6.25 -13.28 -13.56
C LEU A 270 -5.56 -14.66 -13.75
N GLY A 271 -6.05 -15.50 -14.67
CA GLY A 271 -5.48 -16.82 -14.98
C GLY A 271 -5.59 -17.80 -13.81
N GLY A 272 -6.71 -17.78 -13.10
CA GLY A 272 -7.08 -18.80 -12.12
C GLY A 272 -8.33 -19.56 -12.53
N ASP A 273 -8.49 -20.75 -11.96
CA ASP A 273 -9.75 -21.48 -12.04
C ASP A 273 -10.80 -20.79 -11.17
N ALA A 274 -12.05 -20.81 -11.66
CA ALA A 274 -13.23 -20.31 -10.95
C ALA A 274 -13.47 -21.09 -9.66
#